data_AF-A0A1G8IFX4-F1
#
_entry.id   AF-A0A1G8IFX4-F1
#
_cell.length_a   1.000
_cell.length_b   1.000
_cell.length_c   1.000
_cell.angle_alpha   90.00
_cell.angle_beta   90.00
_cell.angle_gamma   90.00
#
_symmetry.space_group_name_H-M   'P 1'
#
loop_
_entity.id
_entity.type
_entity.pdbx_description
1 polymer ?
#
loop_
_entity_poly.entity_id
_entity_poly.type
_entity_poly.pdbx_seq_one_letter_code
_entity_poly.pdbx_strand_id
1 'polypeptide(L)' 'MRNAALMLSLLTGLFALTATAQAQTSCKICAEQQKACMKNYAGPACKTEYQMCLKSCKK' A
#
# COMPACT_ATOMS: atom_id res chain seq x y z
N MET A 1 13.40 -6.13 23.44
CA MET A 1 14.05 -5.97 22.11
C MET A 1 13.56 -7.00 21.08
N ARG A 2 13.58 -8.32 21.37
CA ARG A 2 13.17 -9.36 20.40
C ARG A 2 11.70 -9.29 19.93
N ASN A 3 10.76 -8.97 20.82
CA ASN A 3 9.34 -8.87 20.44
C ASN A 3 9.02 -7.64 19.56
N ALA A 4 9.72 -6.52 19.75
CA ALA A 4 9.51 -5.31 18.95
C ALA A 4 9.97 -5.53 17.50
N ALA A 5 11.11 -6.21 17.30
CA ALA A 5 11.63 -6.55 15.98
C ALA A 5 10.70 -7.51 15.21
N LEU A 6 10.07 -8.46 15.92
CA LEU A 6 9.09 -9.40 15.34
C LEU A 6 7.79 -8.70 14.93
N MET A 7 7.30 -7.75 15.74
CA MET A 7 6.14 -6.93 15.37
C MET A 7 6.42 -6.04 14.16
N LEU A 8 7.62 -5.46 14.07
CA LEU A 8 8.00 -4.63 12.94
C LEU A 8 8.10 -5.44 11.63
N SER A 9 8.58 -6.68 11.71
CA SER A 9 8.73 -7.57 10.55
C SER A 9 7.40 -8.19 10.09
N LEU A 10 6.43 -8.40 10.98
CA LEU A 10 5.04 -8.68 10.61
C LEU A 10 4.39 -7.49 9.90
N LEU A 11 4.68 -6.26 10.36
CA LEU A 11 4.12 -5.05 9.75
C LEU A 11 4.66 -4.84 8.33
N THR A 12 5.97 -4.96 8.11
CA THR A 12 6.56 -4.89 6.76
C THR A 12 6.22 -6.09 5.90
N GLY A 13 6.07 -7.29 6.48
CA GLY A 13 5.60 -8.48 5.77
C GLY A 13 4.18 -8.31 5.21
N LEU A 14 3.27 -7.69 5.96
CA LEU A 14 1.90 -7.43 5.49
C LEU A 14 1.86 -6.45 4.30
N PHE A 15 2.80 -5.50 4.23
CA PHE A 15 2.97 -4.61 3.07
C PHE A 15 3.65 -5.30 1.87
N ALA A 16 4.45 -6.34 2.10
CA ALA A 16 5.20 -7.05 1.05
C ALA A 16 4.44 -8.26 0.46
N LEU A 17 3.55 -8.92 1.23
CA LEU A 17 2.81 -10.10 0.77
C LEU A 17 1.75 -9.79 -0.31
N THR A 18 1.36 -8.53 -0.50
CA THR A 18 0.44 -8.12 -1.58
C THR A 18 1.16 -7.91 -2.92
N ALA A 19 2.49 -7.86 -2.94
CA ALA A 19 3.25 -7.44 -4.11
C ALA A 19 3.37 -8.48 -5.23
N THR A 20 3.09 -9.77 -4.99
CA THR A 20 3.50 -10.84 -5.92
C THR A 20 2.37 -11.57 -6.65
N ALA A 21 1.09 -11.34 -6.32
CA ALA A 21 -0.04 -12.06 -6.94
C ALA A 21 -0.97 -11.21 -7.82
N GLN A 22 -0.82 -9.87 -7.87
CA GLN A 22 -1.92 -8.98 -8.25
C GLN A 22 -1.82 -8.30 -9.62
N ALA A 23 -0.83 -8.51 -10.50
CA ALA A 23 -0.56 -7.65 -11.68
C ALA A 23 -1.80 -7.13 -12.50
N GLN A 24 -2.86 -7.92 -12.70
CA GLN A 24 -4.11 -7.44 -13.34
C GLN A 24 -5.17 -6.86 -12.37
N THR A 25 -5.18 -7.28 -11.11
CA THR A 25 -5.90 -6.65 -9.97
C THR A 25 -5.18 -5.42 -9.40
N SER A 26 -3.94 -5.18 -9.85
CA SER A 26 -2.90 -4.35 -9.24
C SER A 26 -3.19 -2.86 -9.30
N CYS A 27 -3.84 -2.40 -10.38
CA CYS A 27 -4.23 -1.00 -10.44
C CYS A 27 -5.58 -0.74 -9.76
N LYS A 28 -6.44 -1.76 -9.60
CA LYS A 28 -7.72 -1.60 -8.90
C LYS A 28 -7.49 -1.36 -7.39
N ILE A 29 -6.49 -2.02 -6.80
CA ILE A 29 -6.12 -1.79 -5.39
C ILE A 29 -5.67 -0.35 -5.12
N CYS A 30 -5.12 0.37 -6.12
CA CYS A 30 -4.76 1.78 -5.96
C CYS A 30 -5.98 2.66 -5.65
N ALA A 31 -7.13 2.41 -6.28
CA ALA A 31 -8.35 3.17 -6.03
C ALA A 31 -8.94 2.87 -4.64
N GLU A 32 -8.92 1.60 -4.23
CA GLU A 32 -9.35 1.20 -2.88
C GLU A 32 -8.43 1.78 -1.79
N GLN A 33 -7.11 1.76 -2.00
CA GLN A 33 -6.12 2.38 -1.12
C GLN A 33 -6.30 3.89 -1.03
N GLN A 34 -6.57 4.57 -2.16
CA GLN A 34 -6.85 6.00 -2.16
C GLN A 34 -8.11 6.32 -1.34
N LYS A 35 -9.18 5.55 -1.52
CA LYS A 35 -10.43 5.70 -0.77
C LYS A 35 -10.23 5.45 0.73
N ALA A 36 -9.42 4.46 1.10
CA ALA A 36 -9.07 4.18 2.49
C ALA A 36 -8.20 5.29 3.11
N CYS A 37 -7.22 5.80 2.35
CA CYS A 37 -6.36 6.90 2.77
C CYS A 37 -7.17 8.18 3.04
N MET A 38 -8.09 8.55 2.13
CA MET A 38 -8.88 9.77 2.26
C MET A 38 -9.84 9.78 3.46
N LYS A 39 -10.08 8.63 4.11
CA LYS A 39 -10.85 8.57 5.35
C LYS A 39 -10.08 9.12 6.57
N ASN A 40 -8.74 9.13 6.53
CA ASN A 40 -7.91 9.41 7.70
C ASN A 40 -6.82 10.46 7.46
N TYR A 41 -6.47 10.73 6.20
CA TYR A 41 -5.35 11.60 5.83
C TYR A 41 -5.76 12.71 4.86
N ALA A 42 -4.94 13.76 4.80
CA ALA A 42 -5.17 14.89 3.91
C ALA A 42 -5.08 14.47 2.43
N GLY A 43 -5.97 15.01 1.60
CA GLY A 43 -6.07 14.70 0.17
C GLY A 43 -4.75 14.75 -0.61
N PRO A 44 -3.85 15.74 -0.38
CA PRO A 44 -2.54 15.77 -1.05
C PRO A 44 -1.66 14.55 -0.79
N ALA A 45 -1.66 14.01 0.44
CA ALA A 45 -0.89 12.82 0.78
C ALA A 45 -1.45 11.58 0.04
N CYS A 46 -2.77 11.42 0.06
CA CYS A 46 -3.43 10.31 -0.64
C CYS A 46 -3.28 10.37 -2.16
N LYS A 47 -3.18 11.59 -2.74
CA LYS A 47 -2.91 11.79 -4.17
C LYS A 47 -1.50 11.29 -4.52
N THR A 48 -0.51 11.63 -3.72
CA THR A 48 0.89 11.19 -3.92
C THR A 48 1.00 9.67 -3.85
N GLU A 49 0.40 9.04 -2.84
CA GLU A 49 0.35 7.57 -2.69
C GLU A 49 -0.34 6.88 -3.88
N TYR A 50 -1.47 7.42 -4.33
CA TYR A 50 -2.19 6.89 -5.49
C TYR A 50 -1.35 6.94 -6.77
N GLN A 51 -0.64 8.04 -7.01
CA GLN A 51 0.24 8.19 -8.17
C GLN A 51 1.43 7.22 -8.12
N MET A 52 2.00 6.99 -6.95
CA MET A 52 3.06 5.98 -6.77
C MET A 52 2.52 4.57 -7.03
N CYS A 53 1.36 4.23 -6.47
CA CYS A 53 0.71 2.94 -6.73
C CYS A 53 0.44 2.72 -8.23
N LEU A 54 -0.09 3.74 -8.93
CA LEU A 54 -0.34 3.66 -10.37
C LEU A 54 0.95 3.46 -11.20
N LYS A 55 2.06 4.09 -10.80
CA LYS A 55 3.35 3.91 -11.48
C LYS A 55 3.91 2.50 -11.27
N SER A 56 3.70 1.92 -10.10
CA SER A 56 4.15 0.57 -9.77
C SER A 56 3.26 -0.51 -10.40
N CYS A 57 1.95 -0.29 -10.50
CA CYS A 57 1.02 -1.27 -11.05
C CYS A 57 0.98 -1.32 -12.59
N LYS A 58 1.43 -0.25 -13.26
CA LYS A 58 1.48 -0.15 -14.73
C LYS A 58 2.84 -0.53 -15.32
N LYS A 59 3.79 -0.99 -14.50
CA LYS A 59 5.05 -1.61 -14.94
C LYS A 59 4.82 -3.08 -15.27
#